data_AF-A0A950DN83-F1
#
_entry.id   AF-A0A950DN83-F1
#
_cell.length_a   1.000
_cell.length_b   1.000
_cell.length_c   1.000
_cell.angle_alpha   90.00
_cell.angle_beta   90.00
_cell.angle_gamma   90.00
#
_symmetry.space_group_name_H-M   'P 1'
#
loop_
_entity.id
_entity.type
_entity.pdbx_description
1 polymer ?
#
loop_
_entity_poly.entity_id
_entity_poly.type
_entity_poly.pdbx_seq_one_letter_code
_entity_poly.pdbx_strand_id
1 'polypeptide(L)'
;MLTRTLEHSVDNAHRAREQIEWHALRSAAHDIKKYAIEHLDSLLVEFERQFTARGGTVLWAQTKDEGIAQLLEICRRHEVRTVVKGKSMVSEELGVNEHLERAGIEPLETDLGEFIIQLAGQRQPHIVGPALHLSRQ
;
A
#
# COMPACT_ATOMS: atom_id res chain seq x y z
N MET A 1 7.03 30.77 0.16
CA MET A 1 8.02 29.68 0.02
C MET A 1 7.39 28.43 -0.59
N LEU A 2 6.26 27.93 -0.09
CA LEU A 2 5.52 26.80 -0.67
C LEU A 2 4.98 27.04 -2.09
N THR A 3 4.50 28.25 -2.40
CA THR A 3 3.95 28.62 -3.72
C THR A 3 4.96 28.43 -4.84
N ARG A 4 6.19 28.91 -4.65
CA ARG A 4 7.28 28.79 -5.62
C ARG A 4 7.71 27.34 -5.86
N THR A 5 7.70 26.51 -4.82
CA THR A 5 8.01 25.08 -4.93
C THR A 5 6.92 24.32 -5.68
N LEU A 6 5.65 24.65 -5.45
CA LEU A 6 4.52 24.07 -6.17
C LEU A 6 4.53 24.48 -7.64
N GLU A 7 4.75 25.77 -7.93
CA GLU A 7 4.90 26.28 -9.30
C GLU A 7 6.05 25.58 -10.05
N HIS A 8 7.22 25.47 -9.41
CA HIS A 8 8.35 24.73 -9.99
C HIS A 8 8.04 23.25 -10.22
N SER A 9 7.31 22.61 -9.30
CA SER A 9 6.97 21.18 -9.44
C SER A 9 5.99 20.94 -10.58
N VAL A 10 5.01 21.84 -10.75
CA VAL A 10 4.04 21.80 -11.84
C VAL A 10 4.73 22.08 -13.17
N ASP A 11 5.57 23.12 -13.27
CA ASP A 11 6.33 23.45 -14.48
C ASP A 11 7.25 22.30 -14.89
N ASN A 12 7.97 21.70 -13.94
CA ASN A 12 8.80 20.53 -14.20
C ASN A 12 7.97 19.34 -14.70
N ALA A 13 6.78 19.10 -14.15
CA ALA A 13 5.91 18.03 -14.62
C ALA A 13 5.40 18.28 -16.04
N HIS A 14 5.09 19.52 -16.41
CA HIS A 14 4.73 19.90 -17.78
C HIS A 14 5.89 19.68 -18.74
N ARG A 15 7.07 20.19 -18.42
CA ARG A 15 8.29 20.04 -19.24
C ARG A 15 8.69 18.58 -19.42
N ALA A 16 8.58 17.77 -18.36
CA ALA A 16 8.86 16.34 -18.45
C ALA A 16 7.87 15.63 -19.40
N ARG A 17 6.58 16.03 -19.40
CA ARG A 17 5.56 15.48 -20.31
C ARG A 17 5.80 15.85 -21.76
N GLU A 18 6.41 17.01 -22.03
CA GLU A 18 6.79 17.42 -23.40
C GLU A 18 7.99 16.66 -23.94
N GLN A 19 8.81 16.06 -23.06
CA GLN A 19 10.01 15.30 -23.43
C GLN A 19 9.74 13.80 -23.65
N ILE A 20 8.50 13.34 -23.46
CA ILE A 20 8.08 11.95 -23.60
C ILE A 20 6.77 11.87 -24.38
N GLU A 21 6.48 10.71 -24.96
CA GLU A 21 5.18 10.43 -25.60
C GLU A 21 4.09 10.21 -24.53
N TRP A 22 3.78 11.26 -23.75
CA TRP A 22 2.93 11.19 -22.56
C TRP A 22 1.55 10.59 -22.86
N HIS A 23 0.93 10.98 -23.97
CA HIS A 23 -0.37 10.46 -24.37
C HIS A 23 -0.32 8.97 -24.70
N ALA A 24 0.72 8.51 -25.39
CA ALA A 24 0.89 7.09 -25.70
C ALA A 24 1.15 6.27 -24.44
N LEU A 25 2.01 6.76 -23.54
CA LEU A 25 2.29 6.11 -22.25
C LEU A 25 1.04 6.04 -21.37
N ARG A 26 0.24 7.10 -21.33
CA ARG A 26 -1.03 7.14 -20.60
C ARG A 26 -2.01 6.09 -21.14
N SER A 27 -2.17 6.00 -22.46
CA SER A 27 -3.05 5.00 -23.09
C SER A 27 -2.54 3.58 -22.83
N ALA A 28 -1.23 3.34 -22.95
CA ALA A 28 -0.65 2.04 -22.65
C ALA A 28 -0.88 1.63 -21.20
N ALA A 29 -0.67 2.54 -20.24
CA ALA A 29 -0.93 2.27 -18.82
C ALA A 29 -2.41 1.97 -18.55
N HIS A 30 -3.32 2.69 -19.22
CA HIS A 30 -4.75 2.41 -19.16
C HIS A 30 -5.06 1.00 -19.66
N ASP A 31 -4.55 0.63 -20.83
CA ASP A 31 -4.84 -0.66 -21.46
C ASP A 31 -4.27 -1.83 -20.67
N ILE A 32 -3.06 -1.68 -20.10
CA ILE A 32 -2.46 -2.66 -19.19
C ILE A 32 -3.35 -2.85 -17.95
N LYS A 33 -3.80 -1.76 -17.32
CA LYS A 33 -4.67 -1.84 -16.14
C LYS A 33 -6.00 -2.51 -16.47
N LYS A 34 -6.58 -2.16 -17.61
CA LYS A 34 -7.83 -2.76 -18.08
C LYS A 34 -7.67 -4.27 -18.29
N TYR A 35 -6.61 -4.67 -19.01
CA TYR A 35 -6.30 -6.08 -19.23
C TYR A 35 -6.13 -6.84 -17.92
N ALA A 36 -5.41 -6.27 -16.94
CA ALA A 36 -5.18 -6.89 -15.65
C ALA A 36 -6.47 -7.15 -14.86
N ILE A 37 -7.45 -6.24 -14.95
CA ILE A 37 -8.76 -6.40 -14.31
C ILE A 37 -9.60 -7.45 -15.04
N GLU A 38 -9.62 -7.42 -16.37
CA GLU A 38 -10.42 -8.34 -17.20
C GLU A 38 -9.95 -9.79 -17.12
N HIS A 39 -8.68 -10.03 -16.80
CA HIS A 39 -8.07 -11.36 -16.74
C HIS A 39 -7.54 -11.71 -15.34
N LEU A 40 -8.07 -11.05 -14.31
CA LEU A 40 -7.55 -11.12 -12.95
C LEU A 40 -7.49 -12.57 -12.40
N ASP A 41 -8.50 -13.37 -12.72
CA ASP A 41 -8.59 -14.79 -12.35
C ASP A 41 -7.36 -15.60 -12.83
N SER A 42 -7.00 -15.46 -14.09
CA SER A 42 -5.85 -16.16 -14.68
C SER A 42 -4.50 -15.57 -14.24
N LEU A 43 -4.43 -14.24 -14.12
CA LEU A 43 -3.20 -13.54 -13.77
C LEU A 43 -2.79 -13.79 -12.32
N LEU A 44 -3.73 -13.94 -11.39
CA LEU A 44 -3.40 -14.26 -10.01
C LEU A 44 -2.83 -15.68 -9.86
N VAL A 45 -3.38 -16.66 -10.59
CA VAL A 45 -2.85 -18.03 -10.60
C VAL A 45 -1.46 -18.08 -11.22
N GLU A 46 -1.23 -17.34 -12.31
CA GLU A 46 0.11 -17.23 -12.90
C GLU A 46 1.09 -16.53 -11.95
N PHE A 47 0.66 -15.45 -11.28
CA PHE A 47 1.47 -14.79 -10.27
C PHE A 47 1.88 -15.75 -9.14
N GLU A 48 0.92 -16.50 -8.58
CA GLU A 48 1.19 -17.48 -7.53
C GLU A 48 2.21 -18.53 -8.00
N ARG A 49 2.04 -19.07 -9.21
CA ARG A 49 2.97 -20.03 -9.79
C ARG A 49 4.38 -19.46 -9.88
N GLN A 50 4.52 -18.24 -10.39
CA GLN A 50 5.80 -17.56 -10.56
C GLN A 50 6.46 -17.15 -9.25
N PHE A 51 5.67 -16.71 -8.28
CA PHE A 51 6.15 -16.30 -6.95
C PHE A 51 6.59 -17.52 -6.14
N THR A 52 5.80 -18.61 -6.19
CA THR A 52 6.13 -19.88 -5.55
C THR A 52 7.40 -20.50 -6.13
N ALA A 53 7.58 -20.46 -7.46
CA ALA A 53 8.82 -20.89 -8.10
C ALA A 53 10.07 -20.13 -7.63
N ARG A 54 9.90 -18.93 -7.05
CA ARG A 54 10.99 -18.11 -6.48
C ARG A 54 11.12 -18.27 -4.95
N GLY A 55 10.43 -19.26 -4.37
CA GLY A 55 10.47 -19.55 -2.93
C GLY A 55 9.48 -18.75 -2.10
N GLY A 56 8.61 -17.96 -2.74
CA GLY A 56 7.50 -17.29 -2.06
C GLY A 56 6.36 -18.25 -1.72
N THR A 57 5.40 -17.77 -0.94
CA THR A 57 4.14 -18.49 -0.69
C THR A 57 3.00 -17.48 -0.79
N VAL A 58 2.00 -17.78 -1.63
CA VAL A 58 0.76 -17.01 -1.70
C VAL A 58 -0.25 -17.65 -0.75
N LEU A 59 -0.87 -16.84 0.08
CA LEU A 59 -1.95 -17.26 0.96
C LEU A 59 -3.24 -16.63 0.47
N TRP A 60 -4.19 -17.48 0.11
CA TRP A 60 -5.51 -17.07 -0.34
C TRP A 60 -6.45 -16.95 0.86
N ALA A 61 -7.24 -15.88 0.85
CA ALA A 61 -8.29 -15.62 1.82
C ALA A 61 -9.51 -15.05 1.07
N GLN A 62 -10.68 -15.63 1.30
CA GLN A 62 -11.95 -15.14 0.74
C GLN A 62 -12.55 -14.02 1.60
N THR A 63 -12.21 -14.01 2.88
CA THR A 63 -12.74 -13.05 3.85
C THR A 63 -11.64 -12.31 4.59
N LYS A 64 -11.99 -11.16 5.16
CA LYS A 64 -11.12 -10.39 6.05
C LYS A 64 -10.61 -11.24 7.21
N ASP A 65 -11.50 -12.00 7.84
CA ASP A 65 -11.19 -12.79 9.03
C ASP A 65 -10.21 -13.93 8.71
N GLU A 66 -10.36 -14.58 7.55
CA GLU A 66 -9.40 -15.57 7.06
C GLU A 66 -8.01 -14.97 6.85
N GLY A 67 -7.92 -13.81 6.21
CA GLY A 67 -6.64 -13.14 5.96
C GLY A 67 -5.95 -12.71 7.25
N ILE A 68 -6.69 -12.17 8.21
CA ILE A 68 -6.17 -11.81 9.54
C ILE A 68 -5.73 -13.06 10.31
N ALA A 69 -6.52 -14.14 10.27
CA ALA A 69 -6.17 -15.39 10.95
C ALA A 69 -4.85 -15.97 10.40
N GLN A 70 -4.67 -15.97 9.07
CA GLN A 70 -3.42 -16.39 8.45
C GLN A 70 -2.24 -15.51 8.86
N LEU A 71 -2.41 -14.18 8.86
CA LEU A 71 -1.38 -13.24 9.31
C LEU A 71 -0.94 -13.51 10.76
N LEU A 72 -1.91 -13.62 11.68
CA LEU A 72 -1.63 -13.86 13.10
C LEU A 72 -0.98 -15.22 13.34
N GLU A 73 -1.39 -16.24 12.58
CA GLU A 73 -0.79 -17.57 12.66
C GLU A 73 0.68 -17.55 12.23
N ILE A 74 1.04 -16.81 11.18
CA ILE A 74 2.44 -16.60 10.78
C ILE A 74 3.20 -15.91 11.92
N CYS A 75 2.66 -14.82 12.46
CA CYS A 75 3.30 -14.09 13.55
C CYS A 75 3.54 -14.98 14.77
N ARG A 76 2.54 -15.78 15.16
CA ARG A 76 2.62 -16.72 16.27
C ARG A 76 3.67 -17.80 16.03
N ARG A 77 3.67 -18.41 14.84
CA ARG A 77 4.63 -19.46 14.46
C ARG A 77 6.08 -18.99 14.53
N HIS A 78 6.32 -17.71 14.24
CA HIS A 78 7.64 -17.11 14.25
C HIS A 78 7.93 -16.29 15.52
N GLU A 79 7.08 -16.38 16.54
CA GLU A 79 7.22 -15.64 17.81
C GLU A 79 7.46 -14.13 17.61
N VAL A 80 6.78 -13.57 16.61
CA VAL A 80 6.92 -12.17 16.21
C VAL A 80 6.40 -11.27 17.33
N ARG A 81 7.20 -10.26 17.68
CA ARG A 81 6.82 -9.22 18.65
C ARG A 81 6.55 -7.87 18.00
N THR A 82 7.09 -7.65 16.79
CA THR A 82 6.96 -6.40 16.05
C THR A 82 6.81 -6.70 14.56
N VAL A 83 5.85 -6.07 13.91
CA VAL A 83 5.62 -6.13 12.46
C VAL A 83 5.91 -4.76 11.87
N VAL A 84 6.93 -4.69 11.03
CA VAL A 84 7.21 -3.49 10.23
C VAL A 84 6.45 -3.61 8.92
N LYS A 85 5.61 -2.64 8.59
CA LYS A 85 4.83 -2.61 7.35
C LYS A 85 4.93 -1.25 6.66
N GLY A 86 4.69 -1.26 5.36
CA GLY A 86 4.49 -0.04 4.59
C GLY A 86 3.02 0.31 4.46
N LYS A 87 2.80 1.50 3.91
CA LYS A 87 1.49 2.02 3.57
C LYS A 87 0.68 1.06 2.70
N SER A 88 -0.53 0.70 3.13
CA SER A 88 -1.45 -0.15 2.38
C SER A 88 -2.91 0.09 2.76
N MET A 89 -3.75 0.47 1.79
CA MET A 89 -5.20 0.58 1.99
C MET A 89 -5.83 -0.74 2.41
N VAL A 90 -5.35 -1.84 1.83
CA VAL A 90 -5.84 -3.19 2.19
C VAL A 90 -5.58 -3.45 3.67
N SER A 91 -4.41 -3.06 4.19
CA SER A 91 -4.11 -3.24 5.62
C SER A 91 -5.04 -2.41 6.52
N GLU A 92 -5.46 -1.22 6.08
CA GLU A 92 -6.40 -0.37 6.81
C GLU A 92 -7.83 -0.92 6.79
N GLU A 93 -8.32 -1.36 5.63
CA GLU A 93 -9.65 -1.97 5.49
C GLU A 93 -9.78 -3.25 6.32
N LEU A 94 -8.71 -4.04 6.35
CA LEU A 94 -8.58 -5.22 7.21
C LEU A 94 -8.34 -4.86 8.69
N GLY A 95 -7.99 -3.62 9.01
CA GLY A 95 -7.69 -3.20 10.39
C GLY A 95 -6.51 -3.97 10.98
N VAL A 96 -5.48 -4.21 10.18
CA VAL A 96 -4.33 -5.06 10.53
C VAL A 96 -3.67 -4.61 11.85
N ASN A 97 -3.46 -3.29 12.03
CA ASN A 97 -2.83 -2.76 13.23
C ASN A 97 -3.59 -3.14 14.50
N GLU A 98 -4.91 -2.91 14.52
CA GLU A 98 -5.74 -3.24 15.67
C GLU A 98 -5.70 -4.73 16.03
N HIS A 99 -5.62 -5.61 15.02
CA HIS A 99 -5.54 -7.06 15.25
C HIS A 99 -4.18 -7.49 15.77
N LEU A 100 -3.09 -6.90 15.25
CA LEU A 100 -1.73 -7.15 15.75
C LEU A 100 -1.60 -6.67 17.20
N GLU A 101 -2.06 -5.46 17.51
CA GLU A 101 -2.02 -4.89 18.86
C GLU A 101 -2.80 -5.74 19.86
N ARG A 102 -4.01 -6.18 19.51
CA ARG A 102 -4.82 -7.11 20.34
C ARG A 102 -4.12 -8.45 20.57
N ALA A 103 -3.28 -8.88 19.63
CA ALA A 103 -2.46 -10.09 19.75
C ALA A 103 -1.13 -9.86 20.50
N GLY A 104 -0.88 -8.65 21.02
CA GLY A 104 0.35 -8.30 21.71
C GLY A 104 1.56 -8.09 20.79
N ILE A 105 1.32 -7.84 19.50
CA ILE A 105 2.33 -7.59 18.48
C ILE A 105 2.31 -6.11 18.11
N GLU A 106 3.46 -5.45 18.12
CA GLU A 106 3.58 -4.03 17.80
C GLU A 106 3.63 -3.81 16.28
N PRO A 107 2.63 -3.15 15.66
CA PRO A 107 2.75 -2.71 14.28
C PRO A 107 3.56 -1.42 14.18
N LEU A 108 4.45 -1.31 13.19
CA LEU A 108 5.20 -0.09 12.89
C LEU A 108 5.13 0.25 11.40
N GLU A 109 4.70 1.47 11.10
CA GLU A 109 4.68 2.01 9.74
C GLU A 109 6.04 2.53 9.29
N THR A 110 6.42 2.21 8.04
CA THR A 110 7.63 2.75 7.42
C THR A 110 7.37 4.04 6.63
N ASP A 111 6.13 4.30 6.24
CA ASP A 111 5.75 5.57 5.60
C ASP A 111 5.66 6.65 6.67
N LEU A 112 6.41 7.76 6.50
CA LEU A 112 6.47 8.82 7.50
C LEU A 112 5.08 9.43 7.78
N GLY A 113 4.27 9.59 6.74
CA GLY A 113 2.94 10.17 6.87
C GLY A 113 2.01 9.25 7.66
N GLU A 114 2.02 7.96 7.35
CA GLU A 114 1.27 6.95 8.13
C GLU A 114 1.78 6.84 9.56
N PHE A 115 3.09 6.89 9.76
CA PHE A 115 3.67 6.82 11.09
C PHE A 115 3.24 7.99 11.96
N ILE A 116 3.18 9.22 11.41
CA ILE A 116 2.63 10.39 12.13
C ILE A 116 1.16 10.17 12.52
N ILE A 117 0.35 9.62 11.60
CA ILE A 117 -1.06 9.30 11.86
C ILE A 117 -1.22 8.21 12.92
N GLN A 118 -0.39 7.18 12.87
CA GLN A 118 -0.34 6.11 13.85
C GLN A 118 0.00 6.67 15.24
N LEU A 119 1.04 7.52 15.35
CA LEU A 119 1.40 8.18 16.60
C LEU A 119 0.29 9.09 17.13
N ALA A 120 -0.49 9.71 16.24
CA ALA A 120 -1.64 10.52 16.61
C ALA A 120 -2.88 9.68 17.02
N GLY A 121 -2.84 8.35 16.85
CA GLY A 121 -3.97 7.46 17.11
C GLY A 121 -5.17 7.73 16.19
N GLN A 122 -4.93 8.28 15.00
CA GLN A 122 -5.97 8.65 14.04
C GLN A 122 -6.04 7.63 12.90
N ARG A 123 -7.17 7.62 12.19
CA ARG A 123 -7.23 6.99 10.87
C ARG A 123 -6.85 7.99 9.79
N GLN A 124 -6.11 7.52 8.78
CA GLN A 124 -5.76 8.37 7.64
C GLN A 124 -7.01 8.72 6.82
N PRO A 125 -7.18 9.98 6.39
CA PRO A 125 -8.29 10.38 5.53
C PRO A 125 -7.99 10.17 4.04
N HIS A 126 -6.70 10.08 3.64
CA HIS A 126 -6.31 9.99 2.24
C HIS A 126 -4.97 9.27 2.04
N ILE A 127 -4.92 8.36 1.07
CA ILE A 127 -3.74 7.55 0.77
C ILE A 127 -2.52 8.40 0.31
N VAL A 128 -2.69 9.38 -0.59
CA VAL A 128 -1.52 10.11 -1.13
C VAL A 128 -0.94 11.13 -0.14
N GLY A 129 -1.68 11.50 0.89
CA GLY A 129 -1.30 12.55 1.82
C GLY A 129 -1.92 12.31 3.19
N PRO A 130 -1.48 11.28 3.91
CA PRO A 130 -2.14 10.79 5.12
C PRO A 130 -2.15 11.83 6.24
N ALA A 131 -1.13 12.70 6.32
CA ALA A 131 -1.00 13.74 7.32
C ALA A 131 -1.31 15.16 6.80
N LEU A 132 -1.93 15.31 5.61
CA LEU A 132 -2.19 16.64 5.03
C LEU A 132 -3.14 17.50 5.88
N HIS A 133 -4.03 16.87 6.65
CA HIS A 133 -4.95 17.57 7.56
C HIS A 133 -4.29 17.97 8.88
N LEU A 134 -3.09 17.45 9.17
CA LEU A 134 -2.38 17.78 10.40
C LEU A 134 -1.63 19.09 10.21
N SER A 135 -1.90 20.04 11.12
CA SER A 135 -1.12 21.26 11.23
C SER A 135 0.03 21.06 12.21
N ARG A 136 1.10 21.84 12.08
CA ARG A 136 2.28 21.77 12.97
C ARG A 136 2.02 22.28 14.40
N GLN A 137 0.85 22.85 14.68
CA GLN A 137 0.56 23.50 15.98
C GLN A 137 0.38 22.51 17.11
#